data_AF-A0A1I4WPZ3-F1
#
_entry.id   AF-A0A1I4WPZ3-F1
#
_cell.length_a   1.000
_cell.length_b   1.000
_cell.length_c   1.000
_cell.angle_alpha   90.00
_cell.angle_beta   90.00
_cell.angle_gamma   90.00
#
_symmetry.space_group_name_H-M   'P 1'
#
loop_
_entity.id
_entity.type
_entity.pdbx_description
1 polymer ?
#
loop_
_entity_poly.entity_id
_entity_poly.type
_entity_poly.pdbx_seq_one_letter_code
_entity_poly.pdbx_strand_id
1 'polypeptide(L)' 'MPKTIQEQLEEVERDIKLYKEFDEAEIARFERESFLWTAEDRIEWQETQRSNKQYLRELHDKRRALLKEIGR' A
#
# COMPACT_ATOMS: atom_id res chain seq x y z
N MET A 1 -23.37 -5.22 12.15
CA MET A 1 -22.92 -6.63 12.22
C MET A 1 -21.42 -6.67 12.06
N PRO A 2 -20.69 -7.58 12.71
CA PRO A 2 -19.27 -7.78 12.42
C PRO A 2 -19.12 -8.20 10.94
N LYS A 3 -18.12 -7.64 10.24
CA LYS A 3 -17.83 -8.03 8.85
C LYS A 3 -17.46 -9.51 8.80
N THR A 4 -18.01 -10.24 7.84
CA THR A 4 -17.59 -11.61 7.55
C THR A 4 -16.12 -11.65 7.15
N ILE A 5 -15.46 -12.81 7.30
CA ILE A 5 -14.05 -12.97 6.90
C ILE A 5 -13.87 -12.69 5.40
N GLN A 6 -14.88 -13.03 4.59
CA GLN A 6 -14.90 -12.75 3.15
C GLN A 6 -14.93 -11.25 2.85
N GLU A 7 -15.80 -10.48 3.51
CA GLU A 7 -15.85 -9.01 3.35
C GLU A 7 -14.54 -8.34 3.82
N GLN A 8 -13.92 -8.86 4.88
CA GLN A 8 -12.61 -8.38 5.34
C GLN A 8 -11.51 -8.69 4.32
N LEU A 9 -11.54 -9.85 3.67
CA LEU A 9 -10.58 -10.22 2.63
C LEU A 9 -10.74 -9.30 1.41
N GLU A 10 -11.97 -9.05 0.97
CA GLU A 10 -12.26 -8.13 -0.15
C GLU A 10 -11.83 -6.68 0.14
N GLU A 11 -12.01 -6.22 1.37
CA GLU A 11 -11.48 -4.92 1.82
C GLU A 11 -9.95 -4.89 1.73
N VAL A 12 -9.27 -5.88 2.29
CA VAL A 12 -7.80 -5.95 2.24
C VAL A 12 -7.28 -6.03 0.80
N GLU A 13 -7.95 -6.77 -0.09
CA GLU A 13 -7.55 -6.86 -1.49
C GLU A 13 -7.76 -5.53 -2.24
N ARG A 14 -8.83 -4.80 -1.93
CA ARG A 14 -9.04 -3.43 -2.46
C ARG A 14 -7.97 -2.47 -1.96
N ASP A 15 -7.63 -2.51 -0.68
CA ASP A 15 -6.58 -1.66 -0.10
C ASP A 15 -5.22 -1.96 -0.72
N ILE A 16 -4.86 -3.25 -0.87
CA ILE A 16 -3.61 -3.64 -1.55
C ILE A 16 -3.55 -3.07 -2.96
N LYS A 17 -4.66 -3.12 -3.70
CA LYS A 17 -4.72 -2.56 -5.06
C LYS A 17 -4.53 -1.04 -5.03
N LEU A 18 -5.27 -0.34 -4.18
CA LEU A 18 -5.20 1.12 -4.05
C LEU A 18 -3.78 1.60 -3.73
N TYR A 19 -3.13 0.99 -2.74
CA TYR A 19 -1.80 1.41 -2.30
C TYR A 19 -0.67 1.02 -3.28
N LYS A 20 -0.89 0.00 -4.12
CA LYS A 20 -0.01 -0.27 -5.27
C LYS A 20 -0.16 0.76 -6.38
N GLU A 21 -1.39 1.11 -6.73
CA GLU A 21 -1.65 2.17 -7.72
C GLU A 21 -1.08 3.51 -7.27
N PHE A 22 -1.16 3.81 -5.96
CA PHE A 22 -0.50 4.97 -5.37
C PHE A 22 1.04 4.90 -5.50
N ASP A 23 1.66 3.75 -5.19
CA ASP A 23 3.12 3.55 -5.33
C ASP A 23 3.58 3.82 -6.77
N GLU A 24 2.87 3.24 -7.74
CA GLU A 24 3.15 3.40 -9.17
C GLU A 24 2.99 4.85 -9.63
N ALA A 25 1.92 5.53 -9.21
CA ALA A 25 1.69 6.93 -9.53
C ALA A 25 2.76 7.86 -8.93
N GLU A 26 3.18 7.61 -7.70
CA GLU A 26 4.22 8.40 -7.04
C GLU A 26 5.60 8.17 -7.66
N ILE A 27 5.92 6.94 -8.08
CA ILE A 27 7.15 6.64 -8.83
C ILE A 27 7.13 7.40 -10.17
N ALA A 28 6.02 7.35 -10.91
CA ALA A 28 5.90 8.08 -12.16
C ALA A 28 6.03 9.61 -11.97
N ARG A 29 5.46 10.16 -10.88
CA ARG A 29 5.64 11.57 -10.51
C ARG A 29 7.10 11.88 -10.21
N PHE A 30 7.76 11.03 -9.43
CA PHE A 30 9.17 11.20 -9.09
C PHE A 30 10.04 11.21 -10.35
N GLU A 31 9.86 10.26 -11.27
CA GLU A 31 10.61 10.20 -12.53
C GLU A 31 10.43 11.45 -13.38
N ARG A 32 9.21 12.01 -13.40
CA ARG A 32 8.88 13.19 -14.18
C ARG A 32 9.36 14.49 -13.55
N GLU A 33 9.30 14.63 -12.23
CA GLU A 33 9.36 15.95 -11.56
C GLU A 33 10.51 16.11 -10.56
N SER A 34 11.20 15.02 -10.16
CA SER A 34 12.23 15.05 -9.12
C SER A 34 13.43 15.96 -9.42
N PHE A 35 13.61 16.39 -10.68
CA PHE A 35 14.65 17.36 -11.05
C PHE A 35 14.35 18.79 -10.55
N LEU A 36 13.09 19.08 -10.22
CA LEU A 36 12.65 20.36 -9.62
C LEU A 36 12.64 20.32 -8.09
N TRP A 37 12.77 19.13 -7.51
CA TRP A 37 12.61 18.93 -6.08
C TRP A 37 13.86 19.32 -5.30
N THR A 38 13.63 19.92 -4.14
CA THR A 38 14.67 20.13 -3.14
C THR A 38 15.10 18.81 -2.51
N ALA A 39 16.16 18.85 -1.70
CA ALA A 39 16.54 17.69 -0.88
C ALA A 39 15.43 17.32 0.12
N GLU A 40 14.73 18.31 0.68
CA GLU A 40 13.65 18.11 1.64
C GLU A 40 12.45 17.40 1.00
N ASP A 41 12.02 17.85 -0.19
CA ASP A 41 10.94 17.19 -0.95
C ASP A 41 11.26 15.72 -1.24
N ARG A 42 12.53 15.42 -1.57
CA ARG A 42 12.97 14.03 -1.82
C ARG A 42 12.94 13.19 -0.55
N ILE A 43 13.30 13.76 0.60
CA ILE A 43 13.23 13.07 1.90
C ILE A 43 11.78 12.77 2.25
N GLU A 44 10.88 13.76 2.15
CA GLU A 44 9.45 13.58 2.43
C GLU A 44 8.82 12.52 1.52
N TRP A 45 9.17 12.52 0.23
CA TRP A 45 8.73 11.49 -0.68
C TRP A 45 9.26 10.11 -0.28
N GLN A 46 10.54 9.99 0.05
CA GLN A 46 11.12 8.71 0.49
C GLN A 46 10.46 8.18 1.78
N GLU A 47 10.15 9.06 2.73
CA GLU A 47 9.41 8.70 3.94
C GLU A 47 8.00 8.21 3.63
N THR A 48 7.28 8.92 2.75
CA THR A 48 5.97 8.51 2.26
C THR A 48 6.02 7.12 1.59
N GLN A 49 6.99 6.90 0.71
CA GLN A 49 7.19 5.61 0.03
C GLN A 49 7.55 4.48 1.00
N ARG A 50 8.35 4.77 2.03
CA ARG A 50 8.69 3.81 3.08
C ARG A 50 7.46 3.41 3.89
N SER A 51 6.64 4.40 4.27
CA SER A 51 5.38 4.18 4.98
C SER A 51 4.41 3.32 4.14
N ASN A 52 4.25 3.64 2.86
CA ASN A 52 3.43 2.86 1.93
C ASN A 52 3.88 1.38 1.86
N LYS A 53 5.19 1.14 1.70
CA LYS A 53 5.76 -0.21 1.65
C LYS A 53 5.56 -0.99 2.95
N GLN A 54 5.64 -0.31 4.10
CA GLN A 54 5.34 -0.94 5.38
C GLN A 54 3.86 -1.34 5.46
N TYR A 55 2.96 -0.42 5.11
CA TYR A 55 1.53 -0.68 5.14
C TYR A 55 1.10 -1.80 4.19
N LEU A 56 1.65 -1.84 2.97
CA LEU A 56 1.43 -2.95 2.03
C LEU A 56 1.86 -4.30 2.58
N ARG A 57 2.97 -4.37 3.36
CA ARG A 57 3.39 -5.60 4.04
C ARG A 57 2.36 -6.03 5.09
N GLU A 58 1.89 -5.09 5.90
CA GLU A 58 0.87 -5.35 6.93
C GLU A 58 -0.44 -5.86 6.29
N LEU A 59 -0.88 -5.26 5.17
CA LEU A 59 -2.04 -5.72 4.41
C LEU A 59 -1.82 -7.14 3.85
N HIS A 60 -0.65 -7.42 3.29
CA HIS A 60 -0.32 -8.76 2.81
C HIS A 60 -0.29 -9.79 3.94
N ASP A 61 0.17 -9.43 5.13
CA ASP A 61 0.19 -10.29 6.31
C ASP A 61 -1.24 -10.58 6.78
N LYS A 62 -2.09 -9.54 6.85
CA LYS A 62 -3.51 -9.66 7.16
C LYS A 62 -4.23 -10.53 6.14
N ARG A 63 -3.98 -10.35 4.84
CA ARG A 63 -4.53 -11.19 3.77
C ARG A 63 -4.18 -12.66 3.99
N ARG A 64 -2.90 -12.96 4.30
CA ARG A 64 -2.46 -14.34 4.57
C ARG A 64 -3.12 -14.94 5.80
N ALA A 65 -3.36 -14.14 6.84
CA ALA A 65 -4.09 -14.60 8.03
C ALA A 65 -5.55 -14.94 7.71
N LEU A 66 -6.26 -14.05 7.00
CA LEU A 66 -7.66 -14.25 6.61
C LEU A 66 -7.83 -15.47 5.69
N LEU A 67 -6.90 -15.69 4.74
CA LEU A 67 -6.90 -16.87 3.87
C LEU A 67 -6.76 -18.17 4.68
N LYS A 68 -5.85 -18.20 5.66
CA LYS A 68 -5.70 -19.36 6.57
C LYS A 68 -6.96 -19.65 7.36
N GLU A 69 -7.68 -18.61 7.82
CA GLU A 69 -8.93 -18.79 8.59
C GLU A 69 -10.04 -19.44 7.76
N ILE A 70 -10.08 -19.19 6.45
CA ILE A 70 -11.06 -19.83 5.53
C ILE A 70 -10.51 -21.08 4.83
N GLY A 71 -9.34 -21.57 5.24
CA GLY A 71 -8.72 -22.78 4.70
C GLY A 71 -8.19 -22.66 3.27
N ARG A 72 -7.75 -21.45 2.87
CA ARG A 72 -7.17 -21.14 1.56
C ARG A 72 -5.71 -20.69 1.65
#